data_AF-A0A510G975-F1
#
_entry.id   AF-A0A510G975-F1
#
_cell.length_a   1.000
_cell.length_b   1.000
_cell.length_c   1.000
_cell.angle_alpha   90.00
_cell.angle_beta   90.00
_cell.angle_gamma   90.00
#
_symmetry.space_group_name_H-M   'P 1'
#
loop_
_entity.id
_entity.type
_entity.pdbx_description
1 polymer ?
#
loop_
_entity_poly.entity_id
_entity_poly.type
_entity_poly.pdbx_seq_one_letter_code
_entity_poly.pdbx_strand_id
1 'polypeptide(L)'
;MSLVAIVLYSTQAAPVVHGFAQKYKIETEALSTNGEKSQYFKTHFNQELINMLGIESVPSLILVTKDGKTRFEIARGAVSFSELEEKMLLAHEILKDQELKSQRAVEQEENSRVRFKND
;
A
#
# COMPACT_ATOMS: atom_id res chain seq x y z
N MET A 1 -4.70 -10.49 -3.27
CA MET A 1 -4.92 -9.03 -3.39
C MET A 1 -3.58 -8.37 -3.72
N SER A 2 -3.53 -7.37 -4.60
CA SER A 2 -2.28 -6.64 -4.89
C SER A 2 -2.32 -5.26 -4.23
N LEU A 3 -1.16 -4.82 -3.74
CA LEU A 3 -0.98 -3.54 -3.05
C LEU A 3 -0.22 -2.58 -3.93
N VAL A 4 -0.55 -1.30 -3.80
CA VAL A 4 0.18 -0.18 -4.38
C VAL A 4 0.68 0.69 -3.23
N ALA A 5 1.99 0.90 -3.15
CA ALA A 5 2.56 1.91 -2.28
C ALA A 5 2.78 3.21 -3.07
N ILE A 6 2.20 4.30 -2.58
CA ILE A 6 2.43 5.65 -3.08
C ILE A 6 3.42 6.33 -2.15
N VAL A 7 4.58 6.69 -2.71
CA VAL A 7 5.68 7.33 -2.00
C VAL A 7 5.77 8.78 -2.44
N LEU A 8 5.67 9.74 -1.53
CA LEU A 8 6.18 11.08 -1.85
C LEU A 8 7.70 11.03 -1.89
N TYR A 9 8.26 11.49 -3.00
CA TYR A 9 9.68 11.34 -3.30
C TYR A 9 10.57 11.84 -2.16
N SER A 10 11.37 10.92 -1.62
CA SER A 10 12.38 11.16 -0.59
C SER A 10 13.57 10.25 -0.89
N THR A 11 14.75 10.85 -1.06
CA THR A 11 15.99 10.12 -1.35
C THR A 11 16.39 9.16 -0.23
N GLN A 12 15.99 9.49 1.01
CA GLN A 12 16.35 8.72 2.21
C GLN A 12 15.41 7.54 2.45
N ALA A 13 14.10 7.74 2.28
CA ALA A 13 13.10 6.68 2.52
C ALA A 13 12.95 5.72 1.32
N ALA A 14 13.24 6.18 0.09
CA ALA A 14 13.01 5.39 -1.12
C ALA A 14 13.76 4.03 -1.15
N PRO A 15 15.03 3.90 -0.73
CA PRO A 15 15.72 2.61 -0.70
C PRO A 15 15.03 1.59 0.23
N VAL A 16 14.57 2.04 1.40
CA VAL A 16 13.89 1.20 2.40
C VAL A 16 12.57 0.69 1.85
N VAL A 17 11.74 1.59 1.31
CA VAL A 17 10.46 1.21 0.71
C VAL A 17 10.65 0.29 -0.49
N HIS A 18 11.69 0.51 -1.30
CA HIS A 18 12.00 -0.35 -2.43
C HIS A 18 12.33 -1.78 -2.00
N GLY A 19 13.19 -1.93 -0.98
CA GLY A 19 13.54 -3.24 -0.42
C GLY A 19 12.32 -3.99 0.11
N PHE A 20 11.44 -3.30 0.85
CA PHE A 20 10.18 -3.88 1.33
C PHE A 20 9.28 -4.29 0.16
N ALA A 21 9.10 -3.41 -0.82
CA ALA A 21 8.23 -3.67 -1.96
C ALA A 21 8.68 -4.86 -2.79
N GLN A 22 9.98 -5.01 -3.03
CA GLN A 22 10.54 -6.18 -3.71
C GLN A 22 10.30 -7.46 -2.91
N LYS A 23 10.54 -7.43 -1.60
CA LYS A 23 10.37 -8.59 -0.71
C LYS A 23 8.93 -9.11 -0.72
N TYR A 24 7.95 -8.22 -0.69
CA TYR A 24 6.53 -8.58 -0.59
C TYR A 24 5.77 -8.47 -1.92
N LYS A 25 6.48 -8.25 -3.05
CA LYS A 25 5.91 -8.12 -4.40
C LYS A 25 4.79 -7.06 -4.47
N ILE A 26 5.03 -5.91 -3.85
CA ILE A 26 4.13 -4.76 -3.81
C ILE A 26 4.49 -3.82 -4.95
N GLU A 27 3.48 -3.35 -5.68
CA GLU A 27 3.68 -2.34 -6.71
C GLU A 27 3.94 -0.99 -6.07
N THR A 28 4.83 -0.19 -6.64
CA THR A 28 5.22 1.09 -6.04
C THR A 28 5.25 2.19 -7.08
N GLU A 29 4.69 3.34 -6.71
CA GLU A 29 4.71 4.56 -7.49
C GLU A 29 5.22 5.69 -6.61
N ALA A 30 5.98 6.61 -7.21
CA ALA A 30 6.40 7.84 -6.55
C ALA A 30 5.61 9.02 -7.08
N LEU A 31 5.20 9.91 -6.18
CA LEU A 31 4.73 11.25 -6.52
C LEU A 31 5.82 12.25 -6.14
N SER A 32 6.19 13.06 -7.12
CA SER A 32 7.16 14.13 -6.92
C SER A 32 6.47 15.47 -6.75
N THR A 33 6.88 16.23 -5.75
CA THR A 33 6.38 17.60 -5.49
C THR A 33 7.13 18.67 -6.28
N ASN A 34 8.31 18.34 -6.81
CA ASN A 34 9.23 19.27 -7.48
C ASN A 34 9.67 18.80 -8.88
N GLY A 35 9.11 17.69 -9.37
CA GLY A 35 9.42 17.11 -10.68
C GLY A 35 10.66 16.20 -10.70
N GLU A 36 11.36 16.05 -9.57
CA GLU A 36 12.46 15.09 -9.43
C GLU A 36 11.97 13.65 -9.63
N LYS A 37 12.85 12.80 -10.17
CA LYS A 37 12.55 11.39 -10.44
C LYS A 37 13.25 10.48 -9.44
N SER A 38 12.50 9.51 -8.94
CA SER A 38 13.06 8.39 -8.17
C SER A 38 13.86 7.46 -9.06
N GLN A 39 15.00 7.00 -8.54
CA GLN A 39 15.77 5.91 -9.14
C GLN A 39 15.16 4.53 -8.89
N TYR A 40 14.24 4.41 -7.92
CA TYR A 40 13.64 3.15 -7.51
C TYR A 40 12.22 2.92 -8.04
N PHE A 41 11.49 4.00 -8.34
CA PHE A 41 10.06 3.96 -8.59
C PHE A 41 9.70 4.75 -9.85
N LYS A 42 8.67 4.27 -10.54
CA LYS A 42 8.02 5.09 -11.58
C LYS A 42 7.48 6.35 -10.92
N THR A 43 8.00 7.49 -11.36
CA THR A 43 7.69 8.78 -10.73
C THR A 43 6.71 9.57 -11.57
N HIS A 44 5.68 10.05 -10.89
CA HIS A 44 4.61 10.86 -11.44
C HIS A 44 4.72 12.27 -10.85
N PHE A 45 4.39 13.26 -11.67
CA PHE A 45 4.21 14.63 -11.22
C PHE A 45 2.73 14.97 -11.38
N ASN A 46 2.01 15.00 -10.26
CA ASN A 46 0.58 15.27 -10.23
C ASN A 46 0.21 16.03 -8.95
N GLN A 47 0.17 17.35 -9.06
CA GLN A 47 -0.12 18.23 -7.92
C GLN A 47 -1.56 18.08 -7.41
N GLU A 48 -2.52 17.82 -8.28
CA GLU A 48 -3.92 17.61 -7.90
C GLU A 48 -4.06 16.38 -7.00
N LEU A 49 -3.38 15.29 -7.35
CA LEU A 49 -3.37 14.07 -6.54
C LEU A 49 -2.66 14.28 -5.19
N ILE A 50 -1.53 15.01 -5.17
CA ILE A 50 -0.83 15.35 -3.92
C ILE A 50 -1.75 16.14 -2.98
N ASN A 51 -2.49 17.13 -3.53
CA ASN A 51 -3.44 17.94 -2.79
C ASN A 51 -4.65 17.10 -2.32
N MET A 52 -5.18 16.22 -3.17
CA MET A 52 -6.31 15.34 -2.84
C MET A 52 -5.96 14.35 -1.72
N LEU A 53 -4.72 13.86 -1.69
CA LEU A 53 -4.22 13.01 -0.61
C LEU A 53 -3.85 13.81 0.66
N GLY A 54 -4.00 15.14 0.60
CA GLY A 54 -3.74 16.08 1.69
C GLY A 54 -2.30 16.00 2.18
N ILE A 55 -1.33 15.79 1.30
CA ILE A 55 0.05 15.53 1.72
C ILE A 55 0.84 16.83 1.84
N GLU A 56 1.22 17.17 3.07
CA GLU A 56 1.92 18.42 3.41
C GLU A 56 3.39 18.20 3.81
N SER A 57 3.81 16.95 4.00
CA SER A 57 5.12 16.59 4.55
C SER A 57 5.82 15.49 3.76
N VAL A 58 7.16 15.50 3.75
CA VAL A 58 8.00 14.48 3.09
C VAL A 58 8.99 13.89 4.11
N PRO A 59 9.22 12.56 4.15
CA PRO A 59 8.55 11.54 3.34
C PRO A 59 7.09 11.35 3.75
N SER A 60 6.24 11.01 2.78
CA SER A 60 4.92 10.46 3.09
C SER A 60 4.75 9.15 2.35
N LEU A 61 4.24 8.14 3.05
CA LEU A 61 4.04 6.81 2.51
C LEU A 61 2.62 6.36 2.78
N ILE A 62 1.95 5.97 1.70
CA ILE A 62 0.57 5.50 1.72
C ILE A 62 0.55 4.13 1.06
N LEU A 63 0.00 3.13 1.73
CA LEU A 63 -0.33 1.85 1.12
C LEU A 63 -1.81 1.84 0.77
N VAL A 64 -2.13 1.41 -0.45
CA VAL A 64 -3.51 1.32 -0.94
C VAL A 64 -3.71 -0.06 -1.58
N THR A 65 -4.88 -0.65 -1.37
CA THR A 65 -5.30 -1.84 -2.13
C THR A 65 -5.59 -1.45 -3.58
N LYS A 66 -5.36 -2.35 -4.55
CA LYS A 66 -5.64 -2.05 -5.97
C LYS A 66 -7.07 -1.62 -6.28
N ASP A 67 -8.04 -2.07 -5.47
CA ASP A 67 -9.44 -1.67 -5.60
C ASP A 67 -9.76 -0.30 -4.96
N GLY A 68 -8.75 0.35 -4.36
CA GLY A 68 -8.85 1.67 -3.75
C GLY A 68 -9.61 1.71 -2.43
N LYS A 69 -10.14 0.58 -1.95
CA LYS A 69 -11.06 0.56 -0.80
C LYS A 69 -10.37 0.73 0.54
N THR A 70 -9.16 0.18 0.66
CA THR A 70 -8.41 0.21 1.92
C THR A 70 -7.12 1.00 1.71
N ARG A 71 -6.89 1.97 2.61
CA ARG A 71 -5.71 2.82 2.63
C ARG A 71 -5.11 2.81 4.02
N PHE A 72 -3.80 2.57 4.10
CA PHE A 72 -3.00 2.77 5.29
C PHE A 72 -2.06 3.93 5.08
N GLU A 73 -2.00 4.80 6.07
CA GLU A 73 -1.02 5.86 6.12
C GLU A 73 0.13 5.42 7.01
N ILE A 74 1.28 5.17 6.40
CA ILE A 74 2.42 4.56 7.07
C ILE A 74 3.32 5.64 7.68
N ALA A 75 3.51 6.74 6.96
CA ALA A 75 4.31 7.87 7.42
C ALA A 75 3.79 9.19 6.83
N ARG A 76 3.89 10.25 7.62
CA ARG A 76 3.76 11.66 7.22
C ARG A 76 4.83 12.48 7.93
N GLY A 77 5.90 12.80 7.21
CA GLY A 77 7.03 13.54 7.75
C GLY A 77 8.04 12.65 8.49
N ALA A 78 8.58 13.15 9.60
CA ALA A 78 9.70 12.50 10.29
C ALA A 78 9.31 11.12 10.84
N VAL A 79 9.98 10.09 10.36
CA VAL A 79 9.81 8.69 10.78
C VAL A 79 11.17 8.01 10.77
N SER A 80 11.43 7.15 11.75
CA SER A 80 12.64 6.31 11.72
C SER A 80 12.48 5.17 10.69
N PHE A 81 13.58 4.69 10.11
CA PHE A 81 13.49 3.59 9.14
C PHE A 81 12.96 2.30 9.76
N SER A 82 13.31 2.01 11.01
CA SER A 82 12.76 0.89 11.77
C SER A 82 11.24 1.00 11.94
N GLU A 83 10.75 2.18 12.32
CA GLU A 83 9.30 2.41 12.46
C GLU A 83 8.57 2.33 11.12
N LEU A 84 9.20 2.82 10.04
CA LEU A 84 8.68 2.71 8.68
C LEU A 84 8.51 1.24 8.29
N GLU A 85 9.52 0.41 8.50
CA GLU A 85 9.48 -1.03 8.20
C GLU A 85 8.43 -1.77 9.03
N GLU A 86 8.38 -1.51 10.33
CA GLU A 86 7.40 -2.12 11.24
C GLU A 86 5.96 -1.81 10.82
N LYS A 87 5.67 -0.53 10.52
CA LYS A 87 4.33 -0.12 10.08
C LYS A 87 3.96 -0.70 8.73
N MET A 88 4.91 -0.77 7.78
CA MET A 88 4.68 -1.44 6.49
C MET A 88 4.37 -2.93 6.67
N LEU A 89 5.10 -3.61 7.55
CA LEU A 89 4.87 -5.03 7.86
C LEU A 89 3.49 -5.24 8.47
N LEU A 90 3.12 -4.44 9.48
CA LEU A 90 1.83 -4.53 10.13
C LEU A 90 0.68 -4.31 9.15
N ALA A 91 0.77 -3.29 8.29
CA ALA A 91 -0.24 -3.05 7.26
C ALA A 91 -0.36 -4.23 6.28
N HIS A 92 0.77 -4.82 5.87
CA HIS A 92 0.78 -5.99 5.01
C HIS A 92 0.12 -7.21 5.68
N GLU A 93 0.38 -7.44 6.97
CA GLU A 93 -0.21 -8.55 7.74
C GLU A 93 -1.72 -8.39 7.91
N ILE A 94 -2.19 -7.18 8.23
CA ILE A 94 -3.63 -6.87 8.34
C ILE A 94 -4.33 -7.18 7.01
N LEU A 95 -3.75 -6.75 5.88
CA LEU A 95 -4.32 -6.97 4.56
C LEU A 95 -4.35 -8.44 4.17
N LYS A 96 -3.31 -9.20 4.54
CA LYS A 96 -3.26 -10.65 4.33
C LYS A 96 -4.34 -11.38 5.14
N ASP A 97 -4.54 -10.99 6.40
CA ASP A 97 -5.60 -11.57 7.25
C ASP A 97 -7.01 -11.26 6.70
N GLN A 98 -7.24 -10.03 6.23
CA GLN A 98 -8.50 -9.66 5.57
C GLN A 98 -8.77 -10.48 4.30
N GLU A 99 -7.73 -10.73 3.49
CA GLU A 99 -7.85 -11.58 2.30
C GLU A 99 -8.23 -13.02 2.66
N LEU A 100 -7.57 -13.61 3.66
CA LEU A 100 -7.88 -14.96 4.12
C LEU A 100 -9.30 -15.07 4.68
N LYS A 101 -9.76 -14.09 5.45
CA LYS A 101 -11.14 -14.04 5.95
C LYS A 101 -12.16 -13.94 4.83
N SER A 102 -11.87 -13.15 3.81
CA SER A 102 -12.76 -12.99 2.64
C SER A 102 -12.87 -14.28 1.83
N GLN A 103 -11.75 -14.98 1.60
CA GLN A 103 -11.75 -16.28 0.90
C GLN A 103 -12.57 -17.33 1.66
N ARG A 104 -12.39 -17.44 2.98
CA ARG A 104 -13.16 -18.36 3.82
C ARG A 104 -14.65 -18.08 3.80
N ALA A 105 -15.05 -16.81 3.78
CA ALA A 105 -16.47 -16.44 3.71
C ALA A 105 -17.10 -16.89 2.37
N VAL A 106 -16.39 -16.71 1.26
CA VAL A 106 -16.85 -17.16 -0.07
C VAL A 106 -17.00 -18.68 -0.12
N GLU A 107 -16.02 -19.43 0.40
CA GLU A 107 -16.07 -20.90 0.47
C GLU A 107 -17.26 -21.40 1.32
N GLN A 108 -17.56 -20.72 2.43
CA GLN A 108 -18.71 -21.05 3.28
C GLN A 108 -20.04 -20.78 2.58
N GLU A 109 -20.15 -19.66 1.86
CA GLU A 109 -21.35 -19.33 1.08
C GLU A 109 -21.57 -20.34 -0.07
N GLU A 110 -20.53 -20.70 -0.81
CA GLU A 110 -20.63 -21.69 -1.89
C GLU A 110 -21.05 -23.07 -1.36
N ASN A 111 -20.44 -23.54 -0.27
CA ASN A 111 -20.80 -24.80 0.36
C ASN A 111 -22.25 -24.81 0.85
N SER A 112 -22.75 -23.69 1.40
CA SER A 112 -24.14 -23.58 1.81
C SER A 112 -25.10 -23.64 0.61
N ARG A 113 -24.81 -22.94 -0.49
CA ARG A 113 -25.63 -22.93 -1.71
C ARG A 113 -25.71 -24.29 -2.39
N VAL A 114 -24.59 -25.03 -2.44
CA VAL A 114 -24.57 -26.39 -2.99
C VAL A 114 -25.44 -27.34 -2.16
N ARG A 115 -25.40 -27.20 -0.83
CA ARG A 115 -26.23 -28.01 0.07
C ARG A 115 -27.73 -27.80 -0.17
N PHE A 116 -28.18 -26.55 -0.33
CA PHE A 116 -29.60 -26.23 -0.60
C PHE A 116 -30.09 -26.59 -2.01
N LYS A 117 -29.21 -26.91 -2.96
CA LYS A 117 -29.62 -27.35 -4.32
C LYS A 117 -29.79 -28.86 -4.45
N ASN A 118 -29.30 -29.62 -3.48
CA ASN A 118 -29.33 -31.08 -3.47
C ASN A 118 -30.40 -31.65 -2.51
N ASP A 119 -31.18 -30.78 -1.87
CA ASP A 119 -32.40 -31.08 -1.11
C ASP A 119 -33.63 -30.69 -1.95
#